data_AF-A0A9E5EEC7-F1
#
_entry.id   AF-A0A9E5EEC7-F1
#
_cell.length_a   1.000
_cell.length_b   1.000
_cell.length_c   1.000
_cell.angle_alpha   90.00
_cell.angle_beta   90.00
_cell.angle_gamma   90.00
#
_symmetry.space_group_name_H-M   'P 1'
#
loop_
_entity.id
_entity.type
_entity.pdbx_description
1 polymer ?
#
loop_
_entity_poly.entity_id
_entity_poly.type
_entity_poly.pdbx_seq_one_letter_code
_entity_poly.pdbx_strand_id
1 'polypeptide(L)'
;LSAAMGAYPAVFDGQTINLISAGEATGNIRDVLERLITHFTEQAEFRRKLVAAMAYPVFICFIAIGVVIFFVLYLLPRLQTLLTSLGGKLPLSTKLLINFADFFIVAGPLFLIAVVIGVIGVYQWRKTEAGKVASDALLLKVPLMGAFVMRVSVLNFCQTLAVLLENGITTADALRLAEKTAPNRAMRLQMREATDRVLEGESLSRALARTGYFPRLLLDRVAVAEQTGNLAPGLRDIARSYRAELDRWLGAISQTISASVLIAAFSFVAFIAFAIVAAVFEVSASFRF
;
A
#
# COMPACT_ATOMS: atom_id res chain seq x y z
N LEU A 1 -35.64 -4.38 -9.77
CA LEU A 1 -34.23 -3.91 -9.89
C LEU A 1 -33.27 -4.87 -9.19
N SER A 2 -33.47 -5.20 -7.91
CA SER A 2 -32.57 -6.10 -7.15
C SER A 2 -32.33 -7.45 -7.85
N ALA A 3 -33.38 -8.10 -8.35
CA ALA A 3 -33.27 -9.37 -9.08
C ALA A 3 -32.44 -9.27 -10.37
N ALA A 4 -32.55 -8.17 -11.11
CA ALA A 4 -31.78 -7.94 -12.33
C ALA A 4 -30.29 -7.69 -12.01
N MET A 5 -30.00 -6.95 -10.94
CA MET A 5 -28.63 -6.73 -10.46
C MET A 5 -28.01 -8.01 -9.89
N GLY A 6 -28.82 -8.87 -9.27
CA GLY A 6 -28.41 -10.19 -8.78
C GLY A 6 -27.93 -11.16 -9.86
N ALA A 7 -28.32 -10.95 -11.12
CA ALA A 7 -27.81 -11.73 -12.25
C ALA A 7 -26.35 -11.37 -12.62
N TYR A 8 -25.80 -10.26 -12.10
CA TYR A 8 -24.45 -9.78 -12.39
C TYR A 8 -23.58 -9.64 -11.12
N PRO A 9 -23.28 -10.73 -10.40
CA PRO A 9 -22.54 -10.70 -9.13
C PRO A 9 -21.06 -10.28 -9.27
N ALA A 10 -20.52 -10.27 -10.50
CA ALA A 10 -19.19 -9.75 -10.79
C ALA A 10 -19.12 -8.20 -10.81
N VAL A 11 -20.28 -7.55 -10.97
CA VAL A 11 -20.40 -6.09 -11.05
C VAL A 11 -21.04 -5.54 -9.77
N PHE A 12 -22.08 -6.21 -9.28
CA PHE A 12 -22.80 -5.82 -8.07
C PHE A 12 -22.50 -6.82 -6.96
N ASP A 13 -21.91 -6.31 -5.88
CA ASP A 13 -21.69 -7.12 -4.70
C ASP A 13 -23.01 -7.40 -3.96
N GLY A 14 -23.00 -8.42 -3.10
CA GLY A 14 -24.18 -8.80 -2.32
C GLY A 14 -24.69 -7.66 -1.43
N GLN A 15 -23.82 -6.73 -1.03
CA GLN A 15 -24.20 -5.53 -0.29
C GLN A 15 -25.12 -4.62 -1.10
N THR A 16 -24.71 -4.27 -2.32
CA THR A 16 -25.49 -3.39 -3.20
C THR A 16 -26.85 -4.00 -3.53
N ILE A 17 -26.87 -5.31 -3.80
CA ILE A 17 -28.10 -6.04 -4.12
C ILE A 17 -29.05 -6.06 -2.91
N ASN A 18 -28.54 -6.37 -1.71
CA ASN A 18 -29.36 -6.41 -0.49
C ASN A 18 -29.91 -5.03 -0.10
N LEU A 19 -29.10 -3.98 -0.23
CA LEU A 19 -29.54 -2.60 0.01
C LEU A 19 -30.66 -2.19 -0.95
N ILE A 20 -30.50 -2.48 -2.24
CA ILE A 20 -31.53 -2.17 -3.24
C ILE A 20 -32.78 -3.01 -3.01
N SER A 21 -32.64 -4.29 -2.63
CA SER A 21 -33.78 -5.14 -2.28
C SER A 21 -34.56 -4.60 -1.07
N ALA A 22 -33.86 -4.09 -0.05
CA ALA A 22 -34.47 -3.47 1.13
C ALA A 22 -35.16 -2.14 0.78
N GLY A 23 -34.53 -1.31 -0.06
CA GLY A 23 -35.11 -0.07 -0.58
C GLY A 23 -36.36 -0.33 -1.43
N GLU A 24 -36.37 -1.39 -2.24
CA GLU A 24 -37.54 -1.83 -3.02
C GLU A 24 -38.70 -2.25 -2.11
N ALA A 25 -38.42 -3.08 -1.10
CA ALA A 25 -39.44 -3.58 -0.18
C ALA A 25 -40.06 -2.46 0.69
N THR A 26 -39.29 -1.43 1.02
CA THR A 26 -39.70 -0.30 1.88
C THR A 26 -40.19 0.92 1.09
N GLY A 27 -40.09 0.90 -0.24
CA GLY A 27 -40.40 2.04 -1.10
C GLY A 27 -39.39 3.19 -1.02
N ASN A 28 -38.28 3.04 -0.30
CA ASN A 28 -37.27 4.08 -0.09
C ASN A 28 -36.00 3.91 -0.95
N ILE A 29 -36.18 3.56 -2.23
CA ILE A 29 -35.08 3.35 -3.18
C ILE A 29 -34.20 4.60 -3.34
N ARG A 30 -34.81 5.79 -3.29
CA ARG A 30 -34.09 7.07 -3.49
C ARG A 30 -32.98 7.25 -2.46
N ASP A 31 -33.31 7.13 -1.18
CA ASP A 31 -32.33 7.32 -0.10
C ASP A 31 -31.24 6.23 -0.14
N VAL A 32 -31.61 5.00 -0.47
CA VAL A 32 -30.66 3.90 -0.62
C VAL A 32 -29.67 4.18 -1.76
N LEU A 33 -30.16 4.62 -2.92
CA LEU A 33 -29.32 4.97 -4.06
C LEU A 33 -28.41 6.16 -3.71
N GLU A 34 -28.91 7.17 -3.00
CA GLU A 34 -28.11 8.33 -2.58
C GLU A 34 -26.98 7.93 -1.62
N ARG A 35 -27.24 6.99 -0.69
CA ARG A 35 -26.21 6.39 0.18
C ARG A 35 -25.18 5.58 -0.61
N LEU A 36 -25.61 4.78 -1.59
CA LEU A 36 -24.71 4.01 -2.46
C LEU A 36 -23.83 4.93 -3.32
N ILE A 37 -24.41 5.99 -3.91
CA ILE A 37 -23.68 6.99 -4.69
C ILE A 37 -22.62 7.65 -3.80
N THR A 38 -22.98 8.07 -2.58
CA THR A 38 -22.04 8.66 -1.62
C THR A 38 -20.90 7.70 -1.33
N HIS A 39 -21.21 6.43 -1.02
CA HIS A 39 -20.22 5.41 -0.72
C HIS A 39 -19.24 5.16 -1.88
N PHE A 40 -19.74 4.94 -3.10
CA PHE A 40 -18.90 4.71 -4.27
C PHE A 40 -18.08 5.95 -4.65
N THR A 41 -18.64 7.15 -4.45
CA THR A 41 -17.91 8.41 -4.67
C THR A 41 -16.74 8.52 -3.71
N GLU A 42 -16.95 8.27 -2.40
CA GLU A 42 -15.87 8.29 -1.40
C GLU A 42 -14.77 7.27 -1.70
N GLN A 43 -15.13 6.07 -2.15
CA GLN A 43 -14.18 5.04 -2.57
C GLN A 43 -13.37 5.47 -3.80
N ALA A 44 -14.05 6.01 -4.82
CA ALA A 44 -13.41 6.48 -6.05
C ALA A 44 -12.46 7.64 -5.76
N GLU A 45 -12.85 8.57 -4.89
CA GLU A 45 -12.01 9.67 -4.45
C GLU A 45 -10.78 9.19 -3.66
N PHE A 46 -10.95 8.20 -2.79
CA PHE A 46 -9.82 7.59 -2.08
C PHE A 46 -8.83 6.97 -3.06
N ARG A 47 -9.32 6.17 -4.01
CA ARG A 47 -8.47 5.55 -5.03
C ARG A 47 -7.77 6.61 -5.88
N ARG A 48 -8.49 7.67 -6.28
CA ARG A 48 -7.92 8.79 -7.03
C ARG A 48 -6.82 9.50 -6.23
N LYS A 49 -7.04 9.76 -4.93
CA LYS A 49 -6.05 10.33 -4.02
C LYS A 49 -4.83 9.42 -3.86
N LEU A 50 -5.02 8.12 -3.71
CA LEU A 50 -3.93 7.14 -3.64
C LEU A 50 -3.07 7.15 -4.90
N VAL A 51 -3.71 7.07 -6.08
CA VAL A 51 -3.00 7.09 -7.37
C VAL A 51 -2.27 8.42 -7.55
N ALA A 52 -2.92 9.55 -7.25
CA ALA A 52 -2.31 10.87 -7.35
C ALA A 52 -1.11 11.04 -6.39
N ALA A 53 -1.24 10.58 -5.14
CA ALA A 53 -0.17 10.64 -4.14
C ALA A 53 1.06 9.79 -4.49
N MET A 54 0.86 8.72 -5.26
CA MET A 54 1.92 7.83 -5.75
C MET A 54 2.54 8.26 -7.08
N ALA A 55 1.83 9.06 -7.89
CA ALA A 55 2.32 9.49 -9.19
C ALA A 55 3.65 10.25 -9.10
N TYR A 56 3.75 11.20 -8.15
CA TYR A 56 4.96 11.99 -7.95
C TYR A 56 6.17 11.15 -7.48
N PRO A 57 6.05 10.30 -6.42
CA PRO A 57 7.12 9.37 -6.04
C PRO A 57 7.58 8.45 -7.18
N VAL A 58 6.66 7.90 -7.97
CA VAL A 58 7.01 7.02 -9.08
C VAL A 58 7.77 7.78 -10.16
N PHE A 59 7.32 8.99 -10.49
CA PHE A 59 7.98 9.84 -11.48
C PHE A 59 9.42 10.21 -11.07
N ILE A 60 9.62 10.68 -9.83
CA ILE A 60 10.97 11.07 -9.38
C ILE A 60 11.91 9.87 -9.27
N CYS A 61 11.43 8.71 -8.81
CA CYS A 61 12.19 7.47 -8.80
C CYS A 61 12.60 7.06 -10.22
N PHE A 62 11.68 7.16 -11.18
CA PHE A 62 11.96 6.83 -12.58
C PHE A 62 13.06 7.73 -13.16
N ILE A 63 12.97 9.05 -12.96
CA ILE A 63 14.01 9.99 -13.41
C ILE A 63 15.34 9.73 -12.72
N ALA A 64 15.36 9.54 -11.39
CA ALA A 64 16.58 9.28 -10.63
C ALA A 64 17.29 8.00 -11.08
N ILE A 65 16.54 6.90 -11.23
CA ILE A 65 17.08 5.63 -11.76
C ILE A 65 17.59 5.83 -13.19
N GLY A 66 16.86 6.55 -14.04
CA GLY A 66 17.28 6.86 -15.40
C GLY A 66 18.60 7.63 -15.46
N VAL A 67 18.77 8.64 -14.61
CA VAL A 67 20.03 9.41 -14.49
C VAL A 67 21.18 8.51 -14.05
N VAL A 68 20.98 7.68 -13.01
CA VAL A 68 22.01 6.74 -12.53
C VAL A 68 22.42 5.77 -13.64
N ILE A 69 21.46 5.17 -14.34
CA ILE A 69 21.70 4.23 -15.45
C ILE A 69 22.47 4.94 -16.57
N PHE A 70 22.03 6.11 -17.00
CA PHE A 70 22.72 6.89 -18.04
C PHE A 70 24.17 7.19 -17.66
N PHE A 71 24.41 7.63 -16.42
CA PHE A 71 25.76 7.91 -15.94
C PHE A 71 26.64 6.67 -15.96
N VAL A 72 26.13 5.54 -15.46
CA VAL A 72 26.89 4.29 -15.36
C VAL A 72 27.16 3.68 -16.74
N LEU A 73 26.18 3.64 -17.64
CA LEU A 73 26.32 2.97 -18.94
C LEU A 73 27.03 3.81 -19.99
N TYR A 74 26.93 5.15 -19.92
CA TYR A 74 27.44 6.03 -20.98
C TYR A 74 28.56 6.95 -20.53
N LEU A 75 28.41 7.62 -19.37
CA LEU A 75 29.39 8.62 -18.94
C LEU A 75 30.63 7.97 -18.31
N LEU A 76 30.44 6.98 -17.44
CA LEU A 76 31.52 6.31 -16.72
C LEU A 76 32.53 5.60 -17.66
N PRO A 77 32.11 4.83 -18.69
CA PRO A 77 33.06 4.17 -19.59
C PRO A 77 33.90 5.17 -20.39
N ARG A 78 33.31 6.30 -20.79
CA ARG A 78 34.05 7.37 -21.48
C ARG A 78 35.13 7.96 -20.58
N LEU A 79 34.80 8.23 -19.31
CA LEU A 79 35.79 8.69 -18.33
C LEU A 79 36.91 7.68 -18.12
N GLN A 80 36.58 6.39 -18.06
CA GLN A 80 37.57 5.33 -17.96
C GLN A 80 38.54 5.34 -19.16
N THR A 81 38.02 5.38 -20.39
CA THR A 81 38.86 5.41 -21.60
C THR A 81 39.76 6.64 -21.68
N LEU A 82 39.30 7.80 -21.21
CA LEU A 82 40.09 9.02 -21.15
C LEU A 82 41.23 8.91 -20.14
N LEU A 83 40.95 8.40 -18.93
CA LEU A 83 41.97 8.26 -17.87
C LEU A 83 43.04 7.22 -18.22
N THR A 84 42.65 6.09 -18.82
CA THR A 84 43.63 5.09 -19.28
C THR A 84 44.50 5.60 -20.43
N SER A 85 43.94 6.43 -21.32
CA SER A 85 44.69 7.04 -22.43
C SER A 85 45.73 8.07 -21.94
N LEU A 86 45.50 8.69 -20.79
CA LEU A 86 46.42 9.64 -20.15
C LEU A 86 47.49 8.93 -19.28
N GLY A 87 47.53 7.59 -19.27
CA GLY A 87 48.47 6.81 -18.46
C GLY A 87 48.18 6.81 -16.95
N GLY A 88 47.06 7.41 -16.53
CA GLY A 88 46.64 7.48 -15.13
C GLY A 88 46.04 6.17 -14.64
N LYS A 89 46.29 5.81 -13.38
CA LYS A 89 45.54 4.74 -12.70
C LYS A 89 44.17 5.28 -12.31
N LEU A 90 43.15 4.43 -12.38
CA LEU A 90 41.81 4.80 -11.93
C LEU A 90 41.82 4.98 -10.39
N PRO A 91 41.31 6.10 -9.85
CA PRO A 91 41.12 6.27 -8.42
C PRO A 91 40.27 5.16 -7.81
N LEU A 92 40.47 4.88 -6.52
CA LEU A 92 39.73 3.83 -5.80
C LEU A 92 38.20 4.04 -5.87
N SER A 93 37.75 5.29 -5.81
CA SER A 93 36.33 5.68 -5.93
C SER A 93 35.73 5.29 -7.27
N THR A 94 36.46 5.47 -8.37
CA THR A 94 36.04 5.09 -9.72
C THR A 94 36.02 3.58 -9.90
N LYS A 95 37.01 2.86 -9.35
CA LYS A 95 37.04 1.38 -9.39
C LYS A 95 35.88 0.74 -8.62
N LEU A 96 35.56 1.27 -7.43
CA LEU A 96 34.39 0.82 -6.66
C LEU A 96 33.10 1.01 -7.45
N LEU A 97 32.95 2.16 -8.11
CA LEU A 97 31.78 2.47 -8.92
C LEU A 97 31.68 1.57 -10.16
N ILE A 98 32.80 1.29 -10.83
CA ILE A 98 32.89 0.36 -11.97
C ILE A 98 32.54 -1.07 -11.53
N ASN A 99 33.08 -1.55 -10.41
CA ASN A 99 32.73 -2.89 -9.91
C ASN A 99 31.25 -3.02 -9.57
N PHE A 100 30.64 -1.96 -9.01
CA PHE A 100 29.20 -1.91 -8.75
C PHE A 100 28.41 -1.87 -10.06
N ALA A 101 28.86 -1.09 -11.03
CA ALA A 101 28.26 -0.99 -12.36
C ALA A 101 28.32 -2.33 -13.11
N ASP A 102 29.48 -2.97 -13.18
CA ASP A 102 29.70 -4.25 -13.86
C ASP A 102 28.86 -5.35 -13.22
N PHE A 103 28.71 -5.36 -11.88
CA PHE A 103 27.76 -6.23 -11.20
C PHE A 103 26.32 -5.99 -11.69
N PHE A 104 25.90 -4.72 -11.78
CA PHE A 104 24.56 -4.38 -12.30
C PHE A 104 24.41 -4.57 -13.81
N ILE A 105 25.47 -4.59 -14.61
CA ILE A 105 25.40 -4.83 -16.07
C ILE A 105 25.36 -6.32 -16.36
N VAL A 106 26.18 -7.12 -15.69
CA VAL A 106 26.26 -8.57 -15.88
C VAL A 106 25.11 -9.27 -15.14
N ALA A 107 24.84 -8.91 -13.90
CA ALA A 107 23.74 -9.46 -13.12
C ALA A 107 22.42 -8.72 -13.36
N GLY A 108 22.40 -7.52 -13.94
CA GLY A 108 21.17 -6.73 -14.14
C GLY A 108 20.12 -7.40 -15.01
N PRO A 109 20.44 -7.91 -16.21
CA PRO A 109 19.48 -8.65 -17.02
C PRO A 109 18.96 -9.90 -16.30
N LEU A 110 19.85 -10.63 -15.61
CA LEU A 110 19.47 -11.80 -14.82
C LEU A 110 18.61 -11.43 -13.61
N PHE A 111 18.89 -10.31 -12.95
CA PHE A 111 18.14 -9.77 -11.82
C PHE A 111 16.77 -9.27 -12.27
N LEU A 112 16.69 -8.59 -13.42
CA LEU A 112 15.43 -8.09 -13.99
C LEU A 112 14.55 -9.27 -14.43
N ILE A 113 15.14 -10.30 -15.05
CA ILE A 113 14.45 -11.58 -15.33
C ILE A 113 14.02 -12.27 -14.03
N ALA A 114 14.87 -12.34 -13.00
CA ALA A 114 14.55 -12.94 -11.71
C ALA A 114 13.43 -12.16 -10.97
N VAL A 115 13.41 -10.83 -11.06
CA VAL A 115 12.35 -9.99 -10.53
C VAL A 115 11.05 -10.23 -11.30
N VAL A 116 11.09 -10.29 -12.63
CA VAL A 116 9.90 -10.57 -13.45
C VAL A 116 9.34 -11.97 -13.16
N ILE A 117 10.20 -12.99 -13.09
CA ILE A 117 9.81 -14.36 -12.72
C ILE A 117 9.29 -14.40 -11.28
N GLY A 118 9.94 -13.69 -10.35
CA GLY A 118 9.49 -13.58 -8.96
C GLY A 118 8.13 -12.91 -8.84
N VAL A 119 7.89 -11.83 -9.58
CA VAL A 119 6.60 -11.14 -9.64
C VAL A 119 5.53 -12.04 -10.25
N ILE A 120 5.81 -12.75 -11.34
CA ILE A 120 4.89 -13.71 -11.96
C ILE A 120 4.63 -14.90 -11.04
N GLY A 121 5.66 -15.42 -10.38
CA GLY A 121 5.58 -16.52 -9.43
C GLY A 121 4.76 -16.17 -8.20
N VAL A 122 5.00 -14.99 -7.62
CA VAL A 122 4.17 -14.43 -6.54
C VAL A 122 2.76 -14.17 -7.05
N TYR A 123 2.57 -13.63 -8.25
CA TYR A 123 1.25 -13.39 -8.84
C TYR A 123 0.45 -14.70 -9.02
N GLN A 124 1.08 -15.75 -9.55
CA GLN A 124 0.48 -17.08 -9.73
C GLN A 124 0.25 -17.77 -8.37
N TRP A 125 1.19 -17.69 -7.44
CA TRP A 125 1.04 -18.24 -6.09
C TRP A 125 -0.09 -17.53 -5.34
N ARG A 126 -0.20 -16.20 -5.48
CA ARG A 126 -1.33 -15.39 -5.01
C ARG A 126 -2.63 -15.62 -5.79
N LYS A 127 -2.72 -16.55 -6.74
CA LYS A 127 -4.02 -17.05 -7.23
C LYS A 127 -4.56 -18.19 -6.37
N THR A 128 -3.70 -18.95 -5.70
CA THR A 128 -4.09 -20.04 -4.79
C THR A 128 -4.64 -19.54 -3.46
N GLU A 129 -5.59 -20.26 -2.84
CA GLU A 129 -6.12 -19.95 -1.50
C GLU A 129 -5.00 -19.86 -0.45
N ALA A 130 -4.12 -20.87 -0.41
CA ALA A 130 -3.00 -20.94 0.52
C ALA A 130 -1.97 -19.84 0.30
N GLY A 131 -1.60 -19.56 -0.96
CA GLY A 131 -0.64 -18.50 -1.28
C GLY A 131 -1.17 -17.10 -0.97
N LYS A 132 -2.48 -16.86 -1.14
CA LYS A 132 -3.11 -15.59 -0.73
C LYS A 132 -3.11 -15.40 0.79
N VAL A 133 -3.41 -16.44 1.57
CA VAL A 133 -3.40 -16.35 3.04
C VAL A 133 -1.97 -16.18 3.57
N ALA A 134 -1.01 -16.95 3.04
CA ALA A 134 0.39 -16.85 3.44
C ALA A 134 1.03 -15.50 3.06
N SER A 135 0.79 -15.00 1.85
CA SER A 135 1.29 -13.69 1.42
C SER A 135 0.71 -12.56 2.27
N ASP A 136 -0.59 -12.64 2.54
CA ASP A 136 -1.30 -11.61 3.28
C ASP A 136 -0.93 -11.62 4.78
N ALA A 137 -0.63 -12.80 5.34
CA ALA A 137 -0.09 -12.94 6.69
C ALA A 137 1.37 -12.45 6.79
N LEU A 138 2.19 -12.68 5.76
CA LEU A 138 3.55 -12.15 5.69
C LEU A 138 3.56 -10.61 5.64
N LEU A 139 2.66 -10.03 4.85
CA LEU A 139 2.44 -8.57 4.78
C LEU A 139 2.09 -7.97 6.15
N LEU A 140 1.33 -8.68 6.99
CA LEU A 140 1.00 -8.23 8.35
C LEU A 140 2.21 -8.23 9.29
N LYS A 141 3.24 -9.05 9.04
CA LYS A 141 4.46 -9.10 9.87
C LYS A 141 5.47 -8.00 9.54
N VAL A 142 5.34 -7.34 8.38
CA VAL A 142 6.22 -6.24 7.99
C VAL A 142 5.82 -4.99 8.78
N PRO A 143 6.69 -4.38 9.61
CA PRO A 143 6.31 -3.34 10.58
C PRO A 143 5.57 -2.14 9.98
N LEU A 144 6.00 -1.67 8.80
CA LEU A 144 5.38 -0.53 8.10
C LEU A 144 4.12 -0.94 7.31
N MET A 145 4.18 -2.04 6.57
CA MET A 145 3.08 -2.48 5.71
C MET A 145 1.94 -3.13 6.51
N GLY A 146 2.24 -3.85 7.57
CA GLY A 146 1.26 -4.51 8.42
C GLY A 146 0.36 -3.49 9.12
N ALA A 147 0.95 -2.42 9.68
CA ALA A 147 0.18 -1.33 10.27
C ALA A 147 -0.72 -0.61 9.24
N PHE A 148 -0.23 -0.41 8.02
CA PHE A 148 -1.03 0.17 6.92
C PHE A 148 -2.20 -0.74 6.53
N VAL A 149 -1.93 -2.02 6.27
CA VAL A 149 -2.94 -3.01 5.92
C VAL A 149 -4.02 -3.15 6.99
N MET A 150 -3.60 -3.16 8.25
CA MET A 150 -4.50 -3.19 9.41
C MET A 150 -5.40 -1.94 9.41
N ARG A 151 -4.83 -0.74 9.33
CA ARG A 151 -5.60 0.52 9.30
C ARG A 151 -6.61 0.57 8.16
N VAL A 152 -6.23 0.15 6.94
CA VAL A 152 -7.14 0.09 5.79
C VAL A 152 -8.25 -0.93 6.02
N SER A 153 -7.93 -2.09 6.61
CA SER A 153 -8.94 -3.12 6.89
C SER A 153 -9.95 -2.66 7.95
N VAL A 154 -9.49 -2.01 9.02
CA VAL A 154 -10.36 -1.41 10.04
C VAL A 154 -11.22 -0.30 9.47
N LEU A 155 -10.64 0.58 8.65
CA LEU A 155 -11.39 1.65 7.98
C LEU A 155 -12.57 1.06 7.19
N ASN A 156 -12.31 0.09 6.31
CA ASN A 156 -13.35 -0.52 5.49
C ASN A 156 -14.39 -1.26 6.36
N PHE A 157 -13.94 -2.03 7.35
CA PHE A 157 -14.83 -2.77 8.24
C PHE A 157 -15.76 -1.83 9.02
N CYS A 158 -15.23 -0.81 9.68
CA CYS A 158 -16.01 0.14 10.46
C CYS A 158 -16.94 0.99 9.58
N GLN A 159 -16.46 1.45 8.42
CA GLN A 159 -17.27 2.25 7.50
C GLN A 159 -18.43 1.43 6.93
N THR A 160 -18.16 0.20 6.46
CA THR A 160 -19.21 -0.70 5.96
C THR A 160 -20.20 -1.05 7.06
N LEU A 161 -19.72 -1.46 8.24
CA LEU A 161 -20.59 -1.84 9.36
C LEU A 161 -21.47 -0.67 9.81
N ALA A 162 -20.92 0.54 9.93
CA ALA A 162 -21.69 1.74 10.27
C ALA A 162 -22.81 2.00 9.24
N VAL A 163 -22.48 1.98 7.95
CA VAL A 163 -23.46 2.19 6.87
C VAL A 163 -24.56 1.14 6.93
N LEU A 164 -24.23 -0.14 7.12
CA LEU A 164 -25.22 -1.22 7.16
C LEU A 164 -26.17 -1.09 8.36
N LEU A 165 -25.62 -0.83 9.54
CA LEU A 165 -26.43 -0.64 10.76
C LEU A 165 -27.37 0.57 10.65
N GLU A 166 -26.93 1.67 10.04
CA GLU A 166 -27.77 2.86 9.82
C GLU A 166 -28.83 2.70 8.75
N ASN A 167 -28.69 1.67 7.91
CA ASN A 167 -29.72 1.27 6.95
C ASN A 167 -30.68 0.24 7.55
N GLY A 168 -30.60 -0.03 8.86
CA GLY A 168 -31.49 -0.98 9.54
C GLY A 168 -31.20 -2.44 9.23
N ILE A 169 -30.03 -2.76 8.64
CA ILE A 169 -29.61 -4.16 8.46
C ILE A 169 -29.33 -4.76 9.85
N THR A 170 -29.74 -6.01 10.04
CA THR A 170 -29.51 -6.72 11.30
C THR A 170 -28.01 -6.76 11.64
N THR A 171 -27.65 -6.69 12.93
CA THR A 171 -26.24 -6.70 13.34
C THR A 171 -25.50 -7.94 12.84
N ALA A 172 -26.18 -9.09 12.81
CA ALA A 172 -25.63 -10.34 12.30
C ALA A 172 -25.26 -10.25 10.81
N ASP A 173 -26.19 -9.82 9.97
CA ASP A 173 -25.96 -9.69 8.52
C ASP A 173 -24.94 -8.58 8.22
N ALA A 174 -24.99 -7.49 8.99
CA ALA A 174 -24.08 -6.37 8.84
C ALA A 174 -22.63 -6.77 9.12
N LEU A 175 -22.38 -7.55 10.18
CA LEU A 175 -21.05 -8.08 10.49
C LEU A 175 -20.53 -9.04 9.41
N ARG A 176 -21.38 -9.98 8.96
CA ARG A 176 -21.05 -10.95 7.89
C ARG A 176 -20.70 -10.30 6.56
N LEU A 177 -21.24 -9.12 6.30
CA LEU A 177 -20.96 -8.36 5.10
C LEU A 177 -19.73 -7.46 5.29
N ALA A 178 -19.60 -6.82 6.45
CA ALA A 178 -18.45 -5.98 6.78
C ALA A 178 -17.13 -6.77 6.84
N GLU A 179 -17.11 -8.01 7.35
CA GLU A 179 -15.87 -8.83 7.35
C GLU A 179 -15.32 -9.04 5.92
N LYS A 180 -16.19 -9.05 4.91
CA LYS A 180 -15.81 -9.30 3.50
C LYS A 180 -15.13 -8.10 2.86
N THR A 181 -15.29 -6.88 3.39
CA THR A 181 -14.71 -5.65 2.82
C THR A 181 -13.26 -5.42 3.23
N ALA A 182 -12.74 -6.23 4.17
CA ALA A 182 -11.32 -6.24 4.50
C ALA A 182 -10.49 -6.75 3.30
N PRO A 183 -9.58 -5.93 2.74
CA PRO A 183 -8.83 -6.29 1.54
C PRO A 183 -7.82 -7.42 1.81
N ASN A 184 -7.28 -7.49 3.03
CA ASN A 184 -6.32 -8.52 3.43
C ASN A 184 -7.06 -9.76 3.95
N ARG A 185 -6.72 -10.93 3.41
CA ARG A 185 -7.36 -12.20 3.75
C ARG A 185 -7.14 -12.63 5.20
N ALA A 186 -5.92 -12.47 5.70
CA ALA A 186 -5.60 -12.80 7.08
C ALA A 186 -6.42 -11.92 8.03
N MET A 187 -6.59 -10.64 7.72
CA MET A 187 -7.45 -9.75 8.50
C MET A 187 -8.93 -10.13 8.43
N ARG A 188 -9.42 -10.50 7.24
CA ARG A 188 -10.77 -11.01 7.07
C ARG A 188 -11.03 -12.26 7.91
N LEU A 189 -10.06 -13.16 8.04
CA LEU A 189 -10.19 -14.34 8.90
C LEU A 189 -10.36 -13.94 10.38
N GLN A 190 -9.60 -12.95 10.86
CA GLN A 190 -9.73 -12.43 12.22
C GLN A 190 -11.09 -11.75 12.45
N MET A 191 -11.56 -10.95 11.48
CA MET A 191 -12.88 -10.32 11.54
C MET A 191 -14.02 -11.34 11.49
N ARG A 192 -13.83 -12.44 10.77
CA ARG A 192 -14.78 -13.56 10.75
C ARG A 192 -14.85 -14.27 12.09
N GLU A 193 -13.71 -14.57 12.70
CA GLU A 193 -13.69 -15.17 14.04
C GLU A 193 -14.37 -14.24 15.07
N ALA A 194 -14.09 -12.94 15.00
CA ALA A 194 -14.77 -11.96 15.84
C ALA A 194 -16.29 -11.92 15.57
N THR A 195 -16.71 -12.00 14.30
CA THR A 195 -18.12 -12.05 13.94
C THR A 195 -18.82 -13.29 14.48
N ASP A 196 -18.20 -14.48 14.36
CA ASP A 196 -18.74 -15.74 14.89
C ASP A 196 -18.97 -15.64 16.40
N ARG A 197 -18.01 -15.09 17.16
CA ARG A 197 -18.11 -14.85 18.60
C ARG A 197 -19.23 -13.87 18.98
N VAL A 198 -19.44 -12.81 18.19
CA VAL A 198 -20.53 -11.86 18.44
C VAL A 198 -21.89 -12.52 18.24
N LEU A 199 -22.01 -13.40 17.23
CA LEU A 199 -23.23 -14.18 17.01
C LEU A 199 -23.50 -15.17 18.15
N GLU A 200 -22.46 -15.63 18.85
CA GLU A 200 -22.56 -16.45 20.07
C GLU A 200 -22.89 -15.62 21.33
N GLY A 201 -23.01 -14.28 21.22
CA GLY A 201 -23.38 -13.39 22.31
C GLY A 201 -22.21 -12.69 23.01
N GLU A 202 -20.99 -12.80 22.49
CA GLU A 202 -19.87 -11.98 22.96
C GLU A 202 -20.02 -10.52 22.48
N SER A 203 -19.52 -9.56 23.27
CA SER A 203 -19.55 -8.15 22.86
C SER A 203 -18.53 -7.91 21.73
N LEU A 204 -18.83 -7.02 20.77
CA LEU A 204 -17.98 -6.77 19.60
C LEU A 204 -16.56 -6.36 20.01
N SER A 205 -16.46 -5.50 21.02
CA SER A 205 -15.19 -5.08 21.62
C SER A 205 -14.34 -6.27 22.12
N ARG A 206 -14.95 -7.22 22.82
CA ARG A 206 -14.25 -8.41 23.35
C ARG A 206 -13.91 -9.42 22.26
N ALA A 207 -14.83 -9.63 21.32
CA ALA A 207 -14.63 -10.52 20.19
C ALA A 207 -13.45 -10.05 19.31
N LEU A 208 -13.34 -8.75 19.03
CA LEU A 208 -12.19 -8.18 18.35
C LEU A 208 -10.90 -8.30 19.20
N ALA A 209 -10.98 -8.05 20.51
CA ALA A 209 -9.82 -8.15 21.40
C ALA A 209 -9.19 -9.56 21.43
N ARG A 210 -10.02 -10.61 21.36
CA ARG A 210 -9.59 -12.01 21.37
C ARG A 210 -8.68 -12.39 20.20
N THR A 211 -8.83 -11.72 19.05
CA THR A 211 -8.00 -11.98 17.86
C THR A 211 -6.55 -11.51 18.05
N GLY A 212 -6.30 -10.53 18.94
CA GLY A 212 -4.96 -9.99 19.20
C GLY A 212 -4.39 -9.09 18.10
N TYR A 213 -5.11 -8.84 17.00
CA TYR A 213 -4.62 -8.03 15.87
C TYR A 213 -4.97 -6.55 15.97
N PHE A 214 -5.97 -6.20 16.79
CA PHE A 214 -6.50 -4.84 16.87
C PHE A 214 -5.83 -4.04 18.00
N PRO A 215 -5.46 -2.77 17.76
CA PRO A 215 -4.84 -1.94 18.78
C PRO A 215 -5.83 -1.58 19.89
N ARG A 216 -5.33 -1.43 21.13
CA ARG A 216 -6.16 -1.12 22.31
C ARG A 216 -7.06 0.09 22.12
N LEU A 217 -6.54 1.17 21.52
CA LEU A 217 -7.31 2.38 21.24
C LEU A 217 -8.56 2.13 20.37
N LEU A 218 -8.49 1.18 19.42
CA LEU A 218 -9.66 0.79 18.63
C LEU A 218 -10.67 0.05 19.50
N LEU A 219 -10.20 -0.93 20.28
CA LEU A 219 -11.04 -1.75 21.16
C LEU A 219 -11.80 -0.89 22.18
N ASP A 220 -11.12 0.09 22.78
CA ASP A 220 -11.71 1.03 23.73
C ASP A 220 -12.81 1.89 23.08
N ARG A 221 -12.57 2.41 21.87
CA ARG A 221 -13.58 3.18 21.13
C ARG A 221 -14.79 2.34 20.74
N VAL A 222 -14.58 1.10 20.32
CA VAL A 222 -15.67 0.16 20.03
C VAL A 222 -16.45 -0.17 21.30
N ALA A 223 -15.78 -0.40 22.43
CA ALA A 223 -16.43 -0.67 23.71
C ALA A 223 -17.31 0.50 24.16
N VAL A 224 -16.84 1.75 24.02
CA VAL A 224 -17.63 2.95 24.34
C VAL A 224 -18.86 3.06 23.42
N ALA A 225 -18.68 2.84 22.11
CA ALA A 225 -19.78 2.88 21.15
C ALA A 225 -20.84 1.79 21.42
N GLU A 226 -20.40 0.60 21.85
CA GLU A 226 -21.24 -0.51 22.23
C GLU A 226 -22.01 -0.25 23.54
N GLN A 227 -21.35 0.25 24.58
CA GLN A 227 -21.96 0.56 25.88
C GLN A 227 -22.97 1.71 25.82
N THR A 228 -22.73 2.69 24.93
CA THR A 228 -23.65 3.82 24.74
C THR A 228 -24.82 3.50 23.82
N GLY A 229 -24.89 2.28 23.27
CA GLY A 229 -25.90 1.88 22.30
C GLY A 229 -25.78 2.57 20.92
N ASN A 230 -24.76 3.42 20.74
CA ASN A 230 -24.55 4.23 19.54
C ASN A 230 -23.44 3.64 18.66
N LEU A 231 -23.58 2.35 18.32
CA LEU A 231 -22.55 1.61 17.60
C LEU A 231 -22.28 2.19 16.20
N ALA A 232 -23.33 2.52 15.44
CA ALA A 232 -23.22 3.08 14.09
C ALA A 232 -22.47 4.43 14.07
N PRO A 233 -22.89 5.47 14.82
CA PRO A 233 -22.15 6.73 14.91
C PRO A 233 -20.70 6.53 15.39
N GLY A 234 -20.48 5.70 16.42
CA GLY A 234 -19.14 5.44 16.95
C GLY A 234 -18.21 4.77 15.92
N LEU A 235 -18.71 3.80 15.15
CA LEU A 235 -17.94 3.16 14.07
C LEU A 235 -17.61 4.15 12.94
N ARG A 236 -18.52 5.09 12.62
CA ARG A 236 -18.24 6.16 11.66
C ARG A 236 -17.13 7.09 12.15
N ASP A 237 -17.12 7.44 13.43
CA ASP A 237 -16.06 8.26 14.03
C ASP A 237 -14.70 7.55 14.02
N ILE A 238 -14.69 6.25 14.32
CA ILE A 238 -13.50 5.40 14.19
C ILE A 238 -13.01 5.41 12.74
N ALA A 239 -13.89 5.17 11.76
CA ALA A 239 -13.55 5.19 10.34
C ALA A 239 -12.95 6.53 9.92
N ARG A 240 -13.56 7.66 10.32
CA ARG A 240 -13.03 9.02 10.05
C ARG A 240 -11.63 9.23 10.63
N SER A 241 -11.40 8.79 11.87
CA SER A 241 -10.07 8.87 12.51
C SER A 241 -9.02 8.08 11.74
N TYR A 242 -9.32 6.83 11.37
CA TYR A 242 -8.39 5.97 10.62
C TYR A 242 -8.14 6.49 9.20
N ARG A 243 -9.15 7.08 8.55
CA ARG A 243 -8.99 7.74 7.26
C ARG A 243 -8.01 8.93 7.36
N ALA A 244 -8.17 9.78 8.37
CA ALA A 244 -7.26 10.90 8.59
C ALA A 244 -5.83 10.46 8.96
N GLU A 245 -5.67 9.35 9.67
CA GLU A 245 -4.34 8.75 9.91
C GLU A 245 -3.70 8.21 8.63
N LEU A 246 -4.47 7.52 7.79
CA LEU A 246 -4.01 7.01 6.50
C LEU A 246 -3.59 8.15 5.56
N ASP A 247 -4.39 9.22 5.47
CA ASP A 247 -4.07 10.38 4.64
C ASP A 247 -2.78 11.07 5.12
N ARG A 248 -2.58 11.23 6.43
CA ARG A 248 -1.33 11.75 7.01
C ARG A 248 -0.13 10.85 6.73
N TRP A 249 -0.30 9.54 6.88
CA TRP A 249 0.75 8.56 6.65
C TRP A 249 1.17 8.51 5.18
N LEU A 250 0.20 8.56 4.25
CA LEU A 250 0.45 8.63 2.81
C LEU A 250 1.22 9.89 2.44
N GLY A 251 0.83 11.04 3.00
CA GLY A 251 1.55 12.30 2.80
C GLY A 251 2.99 12.22 3.30
N ALA A 252 3.19 11.74 4.53
CA ALA A 252 4.51 11.60 5.13
C ALA A 252 5.42 10.68 4.32
N ILE A 253 4.92 9.51 3.90
CA ILE A 253 5.70 8.57 3.09
C ILE A 253 6.02 9.13 1.71
N SER A 254 5.07 9.77 1.05
CA SER A 254 5.30 10.40 -0.25
C SER A 254 6.42 11.45 -0.16
N GLN A 255 6.40 12.27 0.90
CA GLN A 255 7.43 13.28 1.16
C GLN A 255 8.79 12.66 1.52
N THR A 256 8.82 11.68 2.42
CA THR A 256 10.07 11.03 2.85
C THR A 256 10.74 10.28 1.69
N ILE A 257 9.98 9.54 0.89
CA ILE A 257 10.51 8.87 -0.31
C ILE A 257 11.10 9.92 -1.25
N SER A 258 10.35 10.98 -1.57
CA SER A 258 10.81 12.03 -2.48
C SER A 258 12.09 12.71 -2.01
N ALA A 259 12.16 13.07 -0.73
CA ALA A 259 13.35 13.68 -0.14
C ALA A 259 14.56 12.73 -0.14
N SER A 260 14.35 11.45 0.20
CA SER A 260 15.41 10.45 0.21
C SER A 260 16.00 10.22 -1.18
N VAL A 261 15.15 10.15 -2.22
CA VAL A 261 15.58 9.99 -3.62
C VAL A 261 16.38 11.20 -4.08
N LEU A 262 15.95 12.41 -3.74
CA LEU A 262 16.66 13.64 -4.08
C LEU A 262 18.04 13.70 -3.42
N ILE A 263 18.12 13.41 -2.13
CA ILE A 263 19.38 13.36 -1.38
C ILE A 263 20.31 12.29 -1.97
N ALA A 264 19.78 11.10 -2.27
CA ALA A 264 20.55 10.02 -2.89
C ALA A 264 21.08 10.44 -4.28
N ALA A 265 20.26 11.09 -5.11
CA ALA A 265 20.67 11.57 -6.43
C ALA A 265 21.77 12.65 -6.33
N PHE A 266 21.60 13.65 -5.45
CA PHE A 266 22.64 14.67 -5.23
C PHE A 266 23.92 14.09 -4.67
N SER A 267 23.83 13.18 -3.70
CA SER A 267 24.99 12.49 -3.13
C SER A 267 25.72 11.67 -4.21
N PHE A 268 24.98 11.00 -5.09
CA PHE A 268 25.55 10.25 -6.20
C PHE A 268 26.27 11.15 -7.21
N VAL A 269 25.63 12.25 -7.61
CA VAL A 269 26.25 13.24 -8.52
C VAL A 269 27.49 13.88 -7.88
N ALA A 270 27.43 14.23 -6.60
CA ALA A 270 28.57 14.80 -5.86
C ALA A 270 29.73 13.80 -5.75
N PHE A 271 29.43 12.52 -5.49
CA PHE A 271 30.42 11.45 -5.45
C PHE A 271 31.13 11.30 -6.81
N ILE A 272 30.38 11.37 -7.91
CA ILE A 272 30.95 11.33 -9.26
C ILE A 272 31.81 12.56 -9.55
N ALA A 273 31.33 13.76 -9.21
CA ALA A 273 32.10 14.98 -9.39
C ALA A 273 33.43 14.92 -8.62
N PHE A 274 33.40 14.43 -7.38
CA PHE A 274 34.60 14.18 -6.59
C PHE A 274 35.54 13.19 -7.27
N ALA A 275 35.02 12.07 -7.79
CA ALA A 275 35.81 11.08 -8.49
C ALA A 275 36.50 11.66 -9.75
N ILE A 276 35.80 12.51 -10.51
CA ILE A 276 36.36 13.20 -11.68
C ILE A 276 37.49 14.15 -11.26
N VAL A 277 37.25 14.99 -10.25
CA VAL A 277 38.26 15.95 -9.78
C VAL A 277 39.50 15.24 -9.24
N ALA A 278 39.31 14.18 -8.44
CA ALA A 278 40.42 13.35 -7.96
C ALA A 278 41.21 12.72 -9.12
N ALA A 279 40.52 12.21 -10.13
CA ALA A 279 41.17 11.62 -11.31
C ALA A 279 41.98 12.66 -12.11
N VAL A 280 41.45 13.88 -12.27
CA VAL A 280 42.17 14.98 -12.92
C VAL A 280 43.41 15.39 -12.13
N PHE A 281 43.34 15.44 -10.80
CA PHE A 281 44.51 15.74 -9.97
C PHE A 281 45.59 14.65 -10.06
N GLU A 282 45.21 13.37 -10.09
CA GLU A 282 46.15 12.25 -10.22
C GLU A 282 46.89 12.30 -11.57
N VAL A 283 46.17 12.60 -12.65
CA VAL A 283 46.77 12.82 -13.98
C VAL A 283 47.69 14.05 -13.97
N SER A 284 47.25 15.19 -13.42
CA SER A 284 48.06 16.41 -13.34
C SER A 284 49.35 16.21 -12.51
N ALA A 285 49.27 15.48 -11.40
CA ALA A 285 50.42 15.12 -10.58
C ALA A 285 51.41 14.22 -11.33
N SER A 286 50.91 13.35 -12.22
CA SER A 286 51.77 12.49 -13.06
C SER A 286 52.58 13.26 -14.11
N PHE A 287 52.17 14.48 -14.47
CA PHE A 287 52.89 15.35 -15.41
C PHE A 287 53.95 16.24 -14.74
N ARG A 288 54.01 16.31 -13.41
CA ARG A 288 55.10 17.00 -12.71
C ARG A 288 56.32 16.06 -12.62
N PHE A 289 57.20 16.20 -13.61
CA PHE A 289 58.61 15.84 -13.51
C PHE A 289 59.32 16.76 -12.50
#